data_AF-A0A0B0D5X4-F1
#
_entry.id   AF-A0A0B0D5X4-F1
#
_cell.length_a   1.000
_cell.length_b   1.000
_cell.length_c   1.000
_cell.angle_alpha   90.00
_cell.angle_beta   90.00
_cell.angle_gamma   90.00
#
_symmetry.space_group_name_H-M   'P 1'
#
loop_
_entity.id
_entity.type
_entity.pdbx_description
1 polymer ?
#
loop_
_entity_poly.entity_id
_entity_poly.type
_entity_poly.pdbx_seq_one_letter_code
_entity_poly.pdbx_strand_id
1 'polypeptide(L)'
;MNTNPYFDFVRNFFLSYGCSITEQSNSHLKIQLTAEMDEEIMNRPFYWHYMKKMNRSGEPMQLTFTHTDREEKKGIYLHAGTPKLHTIYKAAMKKGKTSRLYEMIDQPVQNRAMTPWLVVNLLLHYRGKQAKDERISIGLNLIHGSLLNGMMERIRNINFHPTVSDYTFPMTPVIGIRSAYRRIEQYIESYTRSLDDQWAILSLHQLDQERELLNSFFESEDIGLDLFTKEQEQIDKRYRPRVQVEVVNGGLFYISQQTSQKILEYTENTAISN
;
A
#
# COMPACT_ATOMS: atom_id res chain seq x y z
N MET A 1 -10.07 -27.41 -0.06
CA MET A 1 -10.59 -26.61 1.06
C MET A 1 -10.64 -25.16 0.59
N ASN A 2 -11.82 -24.54 0.52
CA ASN A 2 -11.93 -23.13 0.12
C ASN A 2 -11.37 -22.25 1.25
N THR A 3 -10.08 -21.96 1.20
CA THR A 3 -9.43 -21.04 2.14
C THR A 3 -9.98 -19.65 1.86
N ASN A 4 -10.77 -19.11 2.77
CA ASN A 4 -11.22 -17.73 2.69
C ASN A 4 -9.96 -16.83 2.77
N PRO A 5 -9.62 -16.05 1.72
CA PRO A 5 -8.38 -15.27 1.70
C PRO A 5 -8.31 -14.23 2.83
N TYR A 6 -9.46 -13.79 3.36
CA TYR A 6 -9.53 -12.89 4.50
C TYR A 6 -9.02 -13.54 5.79
N PHE A 7 -9.24 -14.85 5.95
CA PHE A 7 -8.76 -15.59 7.12
C PHE A 7 -7.25 -15.76 7.12
N ASP A 8 -6.68 -16.14 5.97
CA ASP A 8 -5.22 -16.27 5.85
C ASP A 8 -4.54 -14.94 6.10
N PHE A 9 -5.10 -13.84 5.56
CA PHE A 9 -4.61 -12.50 5.85
C PHE A 9 -4.68 -12.16 7.34
N VAL A 10 -5.85 -12.32 7.98
CA VAL A 10 -6.05 -11.99 9.40
C VAL A 10 -5.12 -12.82 10.28
N ARG A 11 -5.00 -14.12 10.01
CA ARG A 11 -4.09 -15.02 10.70
C ARG A 11 -2.65 -14.54 10.60
N ASN A 12 -2.16 -14.32 9.38
CA ASN A 12 -0.77 -13.93 9.14
C ASN A 12 -0.46 -12.55 9.73
N PHE A 13 -1.41 -11.61 9.64
CA PHE A 13 -1.30 -10.31 10.26
C PHE A 13 -1.09 -10.42 11.77
N PHE A 14 -1.98 -11.10 12.48
CA PHE A 14 -1.89 -11.20 13.94
C PHE A 14 -0.65 -11.96 14.41
N LEU A 15 -0.27 -13.04 13.73
CA LEU A 15 0.97 -13.76 14.02
C LEU A 15 2.21 -12.86 13.83
N SER A 16 2.23 -12.02 12.79
CA SER A 16 3.35 -11.10 12.53
C SER A 16 3.54 -10.03 13.61
N TYR A 17 2.49 -9.73 14.39
CA TYR A 17 2.53 -8.81 15.53
C TYR A 17 2.60 -9.53 16.89
N GLY A 18 2.95 -10.82 16.89
CA GLY A 18 3.16 -11.59 18.12
C GLY A 18 1.89 -11.98 18.86
N CYS A 19 0.71 -11.86 18.24
CA CYS A 19 -0.51 -12.40 18.81
C CYS A 19 -0.53 -13.92 18.71
N SER A 20 -1.15 -14.59 19.68
CA SER A 20 -1.24 -16.04 19.73
C SER A 20 -2.63 -16.52 19.31
N ILE A 21 -2.67 -17.62 18.55
CA ILE A 21 -3.90 -18.30 18.17
C ILE A 21 -4.29 -19.23 19.31
N THR A 22 -5.44 -18.99 19.94
CA THR A 22 -5.91 -19.78 21.08
C THR A 22 -6.85 -20.91 20.67
N GLU A 23 -7.58 -20.75 19.58
CA GLU A 23 -8.45 -21.78 19.01
C GLU A 23 -8.46 -21.64 17.49
N GLN A 24 -8.29 -22.74 16.76
CA GLN A 24 -8.38 -22.76 15.30
C GLN A 24 -9.22 -23.95 14.86
N SER A 25 -10.18 -23.69 13.97
CA SER A 25 -11.00 -24.71 13.36
C SER A 25 -11.38 -24.31 11.94
N ASN A 26 -12.09 -25.19 11.22
CA ASN A 26 -12.57 -24.90 9.87
C ASN A 26 -13.66 -23.82 9.81
N SER A 27 -14.28 -23.47 10.94
CA SER A 27 -15.40 -22.50 10.99
C SER A 27 -15.05 -21.18 11.68
N HIS A 28 -14.04 -21.16 12.54
CA HIS A 28 -13.66 -19.97 13.28
C HIS A 28 -12.19 -19.98 13.71
N LEU A 29 -11.66 -18.78 13.95
CA LEU A 29 -10.30 -18.49 14.41
C LEU A 29 -10.36 -17.57 15.62
N LYS A 30 -9.78 -17.99 16.74
CA LYS A 30 -9.72 -17.22 17.98
C LYS A 30 -8.29 -16.77 18.25
N ILE A 31 -8.12 -15.47 18.49
CA ILE A 31 -6.82 -14.82 18.61
C ILE A 31 -6.77 -14.05 19.93
N GLN A 32 -5.72 -14.29 20.71
CA GLN A 32 -5.36 -13.47 21.86
C GLN A 32 -4.52 -12.30 21.38
N LEU A 33 -5.01 -11.08 21.65
CA LEU A 33 -4.27 -9.87 21.27
C LEU A 33 -3.09 -9.62 22.22
N THR A 34 -2.08 -8.93 21.71
CA THR A 34 -1.08 -8.25 22.54
C THR A 34 -1.64 -6.90 23.03
N ALA A 35 -1.03 -6.31 24.05
CA ALA A 35 -1.42 -4.99 24.55
C ALA A 35 -1.38 -3.91 23.44
N GLU A 36 -0.33 -3.92 22.63
CA GLU A 36 -0.16 -2.98 21.50
C GLU A 36 -1.26 -3.16 20.45
N MET A 37 -1.59 -4.41 20.11
CA MET A 37 -2.61 -4.68 19.10
C MET A 37 -4.01 -4.37 19.59
N ASP A 38 -4.32 -4.60 20.87
CA ASP A 38 -5.60 -4.20 21.46
C ASP A 38 -5.78 -2.68 21.43
N GLU A 39 -4.76 -1.91 21.81
CA GLU A 39 -4.80 -0.45 21.78
C GLU A 39 -5.03 0.08 20.34
N GLU A 40 -4.38 -0.52 19.33
CA GLU A 40 -4.49 -0.08 17.93
C GLU A 40 -5.85 -0.44 17.28
N ILE A 41 -6.42 -1.63 17.56
CA ILE A 41 -7.58 -2.13 16.78
C ILE A 41 -8.89 -2.17 17.55
N MET A 42 -8.86 -2.15 18.89
CA MET A 42 -10.07 -2.26 19.72
C MET A 42 -10.67 -0.90 20.09
N ASN A 43 -10.00 0.20 19.76
CA ASN A 43 -10.45 1.56 20.05
C ASN A 43 -10.79 1.74 21.54
N ARG A 44 -9.92 1.25 22.43
CA ARG A 44 -10.03 1.35 23.89
C ARG A 44 -8.96 2.27 24.51
N PRO A 45 -8.76 3.51 24.01
CA PRO A 45 -7.65 4.37 24.46
C PRO A 45 -7.75 4.72 25.94
N PHE A 46 -8.95 4.92 26.48
CA PHE A 46 -9.15 5.25 27.90
C PHE A 46 -8.76 4.11 28.85
N TYR A 47 -9.02 2.86 28.47
CA TYR A 47 -8.61 1.69 29.26
C TYR A 47 -7.09 1.61 29.38
N TRP A 48 -6.40 1.70 28.24
CA TRP A 48 -4.93 1.66 28.21
C TRP A 48 -4.30 2.87 28.89
N HIS A 49 -4.88 4.07 28.72
CA HIS A 49 -4.42 5.26 29.44
C HIS A 49 -4.53 5.08 30.96
N TYR A 50 -5.66 4.54 31.45
CA TYR A 50 -5.85 4.26 32.88
C TYR A 50 -4.90 3.19 33.41
N MET A 51 -4.70 2.08 32.67
CA MET A 51 -3.75 1.02 33.04
C MET A 51 -2.31 1.54 33.14
N LYS A 52 -1.87 2.34 32.16
CA LYS A 52 -0.55 2.99 32.14
C LYS A 52 -0.38 3.95 33.32
N LYS A 53 -1.40 4.77 33.62
CA LYS A 53 -1.38 5.71 34.77
C LYS A 53 -1.30 5.00 36.12
N MET A 54 -1.92 3.82 36.23
CA MET A 54 -1.90 3.01 37.44
C MET A 54 -0.67 2.09 37.54
N ASN A 55 0.25 2.14 36.57
CA ASN A 55 1.41 1.24 36.46
C ASN A 55 1.02 -0.25 36.55
N ARG A 56 -0.12 -0.61 35.96
CA ARG A 56 -0.64 -1.99 35.91
C ARG A 56 -0.54 -2.55 34.49
N SER A 57 -0.30 -3.85 34.39
CA SER A 57 -0.43 -4.59 33.13
C SER A 57 -1.91 -4.69 32.76
N GLY A 58 -2.30 -4.13 31.61
CA GLY A 58 -3.65 -4.29 31.07
C GLY A 58 -3.87 -5.70 30.53
N GLU A 59 -5.14 -6.11 30.45
CA GLU A 59 -5.59 -7.39 29.91
C GLU A 59 -6.09 -7.19 28.47
N PRO A 60 -5.34 -7.65 27.46
CA PRO A 60 -5.76 -7.52 26.06
C PRO A 60 -6.95 -8.45 25.75
N MET A 61 -7.84 -8.01 24.85
CA MET A 61 -9.02 -8.80 24.49
C MET A 61 -8.68 -9.99 23.59
N GLN A 62 -9.63 -10.93 23.53
CA GLN A 62 -9.66 -12.00 22.54
C GLN A 62 -10.62 -11.63 21.41
N LEU A 63 -10.23 -11.92 20.17
CA LEU A 63 -11.09 -11.78 19.00
C LEU A 63 -11.40 -13.16 18.42
N THR A 64 -12.67 -13.39 18.11
CA THR A 64 -13.13 -14.59 17.40
C THR A 64 -13.60 -14.16 16.02
N PHE A 65 -13.08 -14.78 14.96
CA PHE A 65 -13.46 -14.56 13.56
C PHE A 65 -14.14 -15.80 13.00
N THR A 66 -15.21 -15.65 12.20
CA THR A 66 -16.02 -16.78 11.67
C THR A 66 -16.12 -16.78 10.13
N HIS A 67 -16.20 -17.97 9.54
CA HIS A 67 -16.33 -18.19 8.08
C HIS A 67 -17.77 -18.06 7.57
N THR A 68 -18.74 -18.08 8.46
CA THR A 68 -20.17 -18.04 8.16
C THR A 68 -20.86 -17.18 9.19
N ASP A 69 -21.94 -16.52 8.79
CA ASP A 69 -22.84 -15.74 9.65
C ASP A 69 -23.76 -16.61 10.53
N ARG A 70 -23.34 -17.85 10.83
CA ARG A 70 -24.14 -18.77 11.65
C ARG A 70 -23.97 -18.40 13.13
N GLU A 71 -25.09 -18.19 13.81
CA GLU A 71 -25.19 -17.65 15.18
C GLU A 71 -24.54 -18.51 16.28
N GLU A 72 -24.14 -19.75 15.99
CA GLU A 72 -23.62 -20.69 16.99
C GLU A 72 -22.34 -20.22 17.70
N LYS A 73 -21.58 -19.28 17.10
CA LYS A 73 -20.44 -18.63 17.76
C LYS A 73 -20.52 -17.12 17.57
N LYS A 74 -20.62 -16.36 18.68
CA LYS A 74 -20.45 -14.90 18.72
C LYS A 74 -19.05 -14.52 18.23
N GLY A 75 -18.92 -14.23 16.95
CA GLY A 75 -17.65 -13.89 16.30
C GLY A 75 -17.84 -12.95 15.11
N ILE A 76 -16.76 -12.33 14.68
CA ILE A 76 -16.73 -11.37 13.59
C ILE A 76 -16.71 -12.15 12.28
N TYR A 77 -17.80 -12.11 11.53
CA TYR A 77 -17.86 -12.70 10.20
C TYR A 77 -16.92 -11.96 9.23
N LEU A 78 -15.99 -12.67 8.59
CA LEU A 78 -14.99 -12.11 7.68
C LEU A 78 -15.45 -12.19 6.22
N HIS A 79 -15.88 -11.04 5.68
CA HIS A 79 -16.14 -10.80 4.27
C HIS A 79 -15.59 -9.43 3.86
N ALA A 80 -15.66 -9.12 2.55
CA ALA A 80 -15.07 -7.90 1.99
C ALA A 80 -15.57 -6.58 2.63
N GLY A 81 -16.78 -6.59 3.20
CA GLY A 81 -17.41 -5.40 3.80
C GLY A 81 -17.30 -5.34 5.33
N THR A 82 -16.63 -6.29 5.97
CA THR A 82 -16.52 -6.33 7.44
C THR A 82 -15.75 -5.10 7.94
N PRO A 83 -16.34 -4.20 8.76
CA PRO A 83 -15.67 -2.99 9.21
C PRO A 83 -14.35 -3.27 9.96
N LYS A 84 -14.31 -4.32 10.77
CA LYS A 84 -13.10 -4.73 11.49
C LYS A 84 -11.98 -5.17 10.54
N LEU A 85 -12.31 -5.83 9.43
CA LEU A 85 -11.32 -6.22 8.42
C LEU A 85 -10.68 -4.97 7.80
N HIS A 86 -11.46 -3.93 7.49
CA HIS A 86 -10.91 -2.65 7.03
C HIS A 86 -10.02 -1.97 8.08
N THR A 87 -10.37 -2.03 9.36
CA THR A 87 -9.51 -1.54 10.46
C THR A 87 -8.16 -2.28 10.46
N ILE A 88 -8.18 -3.60 10.30
CA ILE A 88 -6.97 -4.43 10.24
C ILE A 88 -6.13 -4.09 9.02
N TYR A 89 -6.73 -3.93 7.83
CA TYR A 89 -6.01 -3.49 6.63
C TYR A 89 -5.33 -2.13 6.83
N LYS A 90 -6.05 -1.15 7.39
CA LYS A 90 -5.49 0.17 7.68
C LYS A 90 -4.31 0.10 8.65
N ALA A 91 -4.44 -0.72 9.71
CA ALA A 91 -3.35 -0.94 10.65
C ALA A 91 -2.13 -1.60 9.98
N ALA A 92 -2.35 -2.60 9.13
CA ALA A 92 -1.31 -3.27 8.36
C ALA A 92 -0.57 -2.30 7.42
N MET A 93 -1.32 -1.47 6.67
CA MET A 93 -0.74 -0.47 5.77
C MET A 93 0.05 0.60 6.54
N LYS A 94 -0.48 1.07 7.69
CA LYS A 94 0.16 2.07 8.53
C LYS A 94 1.49 1.56 9.10
N LYS A 95 1.51 0.34 9.64
CA LYS A 95 2.71 -0.26 10.25
C LYS A 95 3.71 -0.77 9.18
N GLY A 96 3.22 -1.23 8.03
CA GLY A 96 4.01 -1.71 6.89
C GLY A 96 4.43 -0.62 5.89
N LYS A 97 4.38 0.67 6.27
CA LYS A 97 4.67 1.79 5.35
C LYS A 97 6.12 1.80 4.88
N THR A 98 7.05 1.42 5.75
CA THR A 98 8.49 1.37 5.45
C THR A 98 9.12 0.06 5.87
N SER A 99 10.06 -0.45 5.09
CA SER A 99 10.80 -1.67 5.46
C SER A 99 12.26 -1.61 5.04
N ARG A 100 13.11 -2.35 5.75
CA ARG A 100 14.48 -2.66 5.33
C ARG A 100 14.66 -4.17 5.43
N LEU A 101 15.00 -4.80 4.31
CA LEU A 101 15.03 -6.25 4.18
C LEU A 101 16.25 -6.70 3.39
N TYR A 102 16.72 -7.91 3.67
CA TYR A 102 17.91 -8.52 3.06
C TYR A 102 17.52 -9.88 2.50
N GLU A 103 17.94 -10.19 1.27
CA GLU A 103 17.74 -11.51 0.67
C GLU A 103 18.45 -12.57 1.52
N MET A 104 17.71 -13.63 1.86
CA MET A 104 18.24 -14.77 2.62
C MET A 104 19.06 -15.67 1.70
N ILE A 105 20.28 -16.02 2.13
CA ILE A 105 21.17 -16.89 1.37
C ILE A 105 21.53 -18.10 2.24
N ASP A 106 21.03 -19.28 1.86
CA ASP A 106 21.19 -20.52 2.64
C ASP A 106 22.60 -21.13 2.52
N GLN A 107 23.39 -20.74 1.52
CA GLN A 107 24.70 -21.32 1.23
C GLN A 107 25.86 -20.32 1.48
N PRO A 108 26.52 -20.39 2.64
CA PRO A 108 27.55 -19.44 3.08
C PRO A 108 28.94 -19.76 2.48
N VAL A 109 29.01 -20.08 1.19
CA VAL A 109 30.27 -20.58 0.59
C VAL A 109 31.23 -19.43 0.26
N GLN A 110 30.73 -18.20 0.04
CA GLN A 110 31.56 -17.03 -0.29
C GLN A 110 30.94 -15.73 0.22
N ASN A 111 31.79 -14.73 0.49
CA ASN A 111 31.34 -13.37 0.82
C ASN A 111 30.59 -12.77 -0.36
N ARG A 112 29.32 -12.39 -0.14
CA ARG A 112 28.45 -11.83 -1.19
C ARG A 112 28.06 -10.39 -0.88
N ALA A 113 28.28 -9.52 -1.87
CA ALA A 113 27.82 -8.14 -1.82
C ALA A 113 26.31 -8.06 -2.07
N MET A 114 25.61 -7.28 -1.26
CA MET A 114 24.18 -7.06 -1.37
C MET A 114 23.92 -5.65 -1.90
N THR A 115 23.27 -5.58 -3.05
CA THR A 115 22.97 -4.35 -3.78
C THR A 115 21.70 -3.71 -3.22
N PRO A 116 21.75 -2.43 -2.79
CA PRO A 116 20.57 -1.72 -2.30
C PRO A 116 19.61 -1.32 -3.42
N TRP A 117 18.36 -1.74 -3.30
CA TRP A 117 17.24 -1.32 -4.13
C TRP A 117 16.23 -0.54 -3.31
N LEU A 118 15.89 0.67 -3.75
CA LEU A 118 14.71 1.38 -3.26
C LEU A 118 13.49 0.89 -4.04
N VAL A 119 12.55 0.26 -3.34
CA VAL A 119 11.29 -0.19 -3.94
C VAL A 119 10.17 0.68 -3.39
N VAL A 120 9.38 1.26 -4.29
CA VAL A 120 8.26 2.13 -3.93
C VAL A 120 7.00 1.65 -4.66
N ASN A 121 5.93 1.47 -3.90
CA ASN A 121 4.63 1.09 -4.43
C ASN A 121 3.69 2.29 -4.37
N LEU A 122 3.11 2.60 -5.51
CA LEU A 122 2.37 3.83 -5.79
C LEU A 122 0.98 3.49 -6.32
N LEU A 123 0.03 4.36 -6.01
CA LEU A 123 -1.30 4.37 -6.59
C LEU A 123 -1.49 5.70 -7.31
N LEU A 124 -1.65 5.63 -8.63
CA LEU A 124 -1.98 6.79 -9.45
C LEU A 124 -3.49 6.92 -9.54
N HIS A 125 -4.01 8.08 -9.14
CA HIS A 125 -5.42 8.41 -9.21
C HIS A 125 -5.65 9.41 -10.34
N TYR A 126 -6.23 8.95 -11.43
CA TYR A 126 -6.71 9.80 -12.50
C TYR A 126 -8.12 10.28 -12.13
N ARG A 127 -8.32 11.59 -12.14
CA ARG A 127 -9.58 12.25 -11.77
C ARG A 127 -9.95 13.23 -12.87
N GLY A 128 -11.22 13.21 -13.26
CA GLY A 128 -11.83 14.05 -14.30
C GLY A 128 -13.23 13.53 -14.57
N LYS A 129 -13.71 13.62 -15.82
CA LYS A 129 -14.98 13.02 -16.25
C LYS A 129 -15.04 11.52 -15.93
N GLN A 130 -13.91 10.84 -16.05
CA GLN A 130 -13.74 9.46 -15.62
C GLN A 130 -12.71 9.38 -14.50
N ALA A 131 -12.94 8.44 -13.57
CA ALA A 131 -12.01 8.11 -12.50
C ALA A 131 -11.37 6.76 -12.79
N LYS A 132 -10.03 6.70 -12.73
CA LYS A 132 -9.26 5.47 -12.89
C LYS A 132 -8.17 5.46 -11.84
N ASP A 133 -7.95 4.28 -11.26
CA ASP A 133 -6.85 4.06 -10.32
C ASP A 133 -5.89 3.02 -10.92
N GLU A 134 -4.59 3.27 -10.83
CA GLU A 134 -3.54 2.43 -11.39
C GLU A 134 -2.45 2.16 -10.36
N ARG A 135 -2.09 0.88 -10.19
CA ARG A 135 -1.03 0.47 -9.25
C ARG A 135 0.28 0.37 -9.99
N ILE A 136 1.32 1.01 -9.45
CA ILE A 136 2.67 0.95 -10.01
C ILE A 136 3.65 0.55 -8.92
N SER A 137 4.52 -0.40 -9.24
CA SER A 137 5.65 -0.77 -8.40
C SER A 137 6.95 -0.38 -9.11
N ILE A 138 7.78 0.42 -8.46
CA ILE A 138 9.05 0.91 -9.03
C ILE A 138 10.20 0.47 -8.14
N GLY A 139 11.22 -0.13 -8.76
CA GLY A 139 12.51 -0.42 -8.16
C GLY A 139 13.58 0.50 -8.73
N LEU A 140 14.35 1.14 -7.86
CA LEU A 140 15.53 1.91 -8.24
C LEU A 140 16.76 1.30 -7.59
N ASN A 141 17.72 0.89 -8.40
CA ASN A 141 19.02 0.45 -7.92
C ASN A 141 19.83 1.65 -7.41
N LEU A 142 20.23 1.64 -6.15
CA LEU A 142 20.91 2.79 -5.52
C LEU A 142 22.43 2.84 -5.75
N ILE A 143 22.99 1.89 -6.51
CA ILE A 143 24.41 1.89 -6.91
C ILE A 143 24.58 2.57 -8.27
N HIS A 144 23.94 2.03 -9.32
CA HIS A 144 24.08 2.54 -10.69
C HIS A 144 22.87 3.33 -11.18
N GLY A 145 21.72 3.26 -10.49
CA GLY A 145 20.56 4.10 -10.79
C GLY A 145 19.59 3.55 -11.83
N SER A 146 19.68 2.28 -12.20
CA SER A 146 18.68 1.65 -13.07
C SER A 146 17.32 1.65 -12.41
N LEU A 147 16.30 2.06 -13.17
CA LEU A 147 14.90 2.10 -12.76
C LEU A 147 14.15 0.96 -13.45
N LEU A 148 13.28 0.30 -12.69
CA LEU A 148 12.53 -0.86 -13.14
C LEU A 148 11.08 -0.79 -12.68
N ASN A 149 10.13 -1.03 -13.58
CA ASN A 149 8.72 -1.22 -13.26
C ASN A 149 8.39 -2.67 -12.87
N GLY A 150 7.29 -2.84 -12.15
CA GLY A 150 6.83 -4.15 -11.70
C GLY A 150 7.83 -4.82 -10.76
N MET A 151 8.49 -4.02 -9.92
CA MET A 151 9.55 -4.54 -9.06
C MET A 151 9.00 -5.55 -8.05
N MET A 152 7.83 -5.29 -7.46
CA MET A 152 7.21 -6.20 -6.50
C MET A 152 6.88 -7.56 -7.11
N GLU A 153 6.49 -7.64 -8.37
CA GLU A 153 6.22 -8.90 -9.09
C GLU A 153 7.48 -9.74 -9.19
N ARG A 154 8.65 -9.11 -9.37
CA ARG A 154 9.93 -9.79 -9.52
C ARG A 154 10.52 -10.26 -8.20
N ILE A 155 10.35 -9.47 -7.14
CA ILE A 155 10.93 -9.80 -5.83
C ILE A 155 9.98 -10.61 -4.94
N ARG A 156 8.73 -10.83 -5.35
CA ARG A 156 7.71 -11.55 -4.55
C ARG A 156 8.16 -12.92 -4.07
N ASN A 157 8.94 -13.63 -4.88
CA ASN A 157 9.37 -15.00 -4.62
C ASN A 157 10.75 -15.07 -3.94
N ILE A 158 11.37 -13.92 -3.66
CA ILE A 158 12.65 -13.86 -2.94
C ILE A 158 12.36 -13.91 -1.44
N ASN A 159 13.09 -14.77 -0.73
CA ASN A 159 12.98 -14.83 0.72
C ASN A 159 13.77 -13.67 1.35
N PHE A 160 13.09 -12.87 2.16
CA PHE A 160 13.66 -11.66 2.77
C PHE A 160 13.59 -11.73 4.29
N HIS A 161 14.67 -11.31 4.94
CA HIS A 161 14.76 -11.18 6.40
C HIS A 161 15.12 -9.75 6.85
N PRO A 162 14.74 -9.34 8.07
CA PRO A 162 15.16 -8.05 8.65
C PRO A 162 16.66 -7.98 8.99
N THR A 163 17.32 -9.14 9.08
CA THR A 163 18.74 -9.30 9.42
C THR A 163 19.52 -9.79 8.22
N VAL A 164 20.79 -9.39 8.13
CA VAL A 164 21.72 -9.90 7.12
C VAL A 164 22.02 -11.39 7.37
N SER A 165 22.14 -12.17 6.30
CA SER A 165 22.64 -13.55 6.37
C SER A 165 24.15 -13.58 6.60
N ASP A 166 24.65 -14.67 7.16
CA ASP A 166 26.09 -14.87 7.34
C ASP A 166 26.84 -14.76 6.00
N TYR A 167 28.06 -14.20 6.03
CA TYR A 167 28.90 -13.98 4.85
C TYR A 167 28.26 -13.08 3.77
N THR A 168 27.30 -12.23 4.14
CA THR A 168 26.78 -11.17 3.28
C THR A 168 27.13 -9.80 3.82
N PHE A 169 27.36 -8.83 2.93
CA PHE A 169 27.59 -7.45 3.33
C PHE A 169 26.77 -6.47 2.48
N PRO A 170 26.02 -5.54 3.11
CA PRO A 170 25.26 -4.53 2.40
C PRO A 170 26.20 -3.48 1.79
N MET A 171 26.07 -3.23 0.49
CA MET A 171 26.79 -2.15 -0.18
C MET A 171 26.22 -0.80 0.22
N THR A 172 27.09 0.20 0.37
CA THR A 172 26.67 1.58 0.62
C THR A 172 26.01 2.17 -0.63
N PRO A 173 24.78 2.73 -0.52
CA PRO A 173 24.14 3.45 -1.62
C PRO A 173 25.01 4.60 -2.14
N VAL A 174 25.24 4.64 -3.45
CA VAL A 174 25.88 5.78 -4.13
C VAL A 174 24.86 6.90 -4.34
N ILE A 175 23.61 6.52 -4.64
CA ILE A 175 22.49 7.43 -4.83
C ILE A 175 21.75 7.60 -3.51
N GLY A 176 21.72 8.83 -3.01
CA GLY A 176 20.96 9.18 -1.81
C GLY A 176 19.44 9.04 -2.02
N ILE A 177 18.72 8.72 -0.94
CA ILE A 177 17.27 8.46 -0.96
C ILE A 177 16.46 9.62 -1.55
N ARG A 178 16.80 10.87 -1.23
CA ARG A 178 16.10 12.05 -1.80
C ARG A 178 16.25 12.12 -3.32
N SER A 179 17.47 11.90 -3.82
CA SER A 179 17.75 11.87 -5.26
C SER A 179 17.04 10.70 -5.95
N ALA A 180 16.94 9.56 -5.26
CA ALA A 180 16.19 8.40 -5.73
C ALA A 180 14.69 8.71 -5.91
N TYR A 181 14.05 9.31 -4.91
CA TYR A 181 12.64 9.74 -5.03
C TYR A 181 12.43 10.73 -6.17
N ARG A 182 13.31 11.72 -6.32
CA ARG A 182 13.21 12.67 -7.44
C ARG A 182 13.28 11.99 -8.81
N ARG A 183 14.11 10.96 -8.97
CA ARG A 183 14.17 10.16 -10.21
C ARG A 183 12.88 9.39 -10.44
N ILE A 184 12.30 8.82 -9.38
CA ILE A 184 11.01 8.14 -9.45
C ILE A 184 9.89 9.11 -9.83
N GLU A 185 9.86 10.32 -9.26
CA GLU A 185 8.90 11.38 -9.62
C GLU A 185 9.02 11.75 -11.10
N GLN A 186 10.24 12.03 -11.58
CA GLN A 186 10.49 12.36 -13.00
C GLN A 186 10.07 11.22 -13.93
N TYR A 187 10.27 9.98 -13.51
CA TYR A 187 9.82 8.80 -14.24
C TYR A 187 8.29 8.75 -14.32
N ILE A 188 7.57 8.94 -13.20
CA ILE A 188 6.10 8.95 -13.17
C ILE A 188 5.53 10.07 -14.03
N GLU A 189 6.12 11.27 -13.96
CA GLU A 189 5.71 12.38 -14.81
C GLU A 189 5.87 12.05 -16.29
N SER A 190 7.01 11.47 -16.67
CA SER A 190 7.28 11.09 -18.07
C SER A 190 6.34 9.97 -18.52
N TYR A 191 6.10 8.98 -17.67
CA TYR A 191 5.14 7.90 -17.90
C TYR A 191 3.74 8.45 -18.13
N THR A 192 3.28 9.35 -17.26
CA THR A 192 1.93 9.93 -17.34
C THR A 192 1.76 10.75 -18.62
N ARG A 193 2.79 11.52 -19.01
CA ARG A 193 2.81 12.30 -20.27
C ARG A 193 2.84 11.43 -21.53
N SER A 194 3.31 10.18 -21.44
CA SER A 194 3.32 9.26 -22.58
C SER A 194 1.99 8.56 -22.83
N LEU A 195 1.06 8.63 -21.87
CA LEU A 195 -0.27 8.05 -22.00
C LEU A 195 -1.16 8.94 -22.89
N ASP A 196 -2.23 8.35 -23.41
CA ASP A 196 -3.20 9.08 -24.22
C ASP A 196 -3.95 10.13 -23.38
N ASP A 197 -3.98 11.37 -23.87
CA ASP A 197 -4.57 12.53 -23.20
C ASP A 197 -6.09 12.68 -23.44
N GLN A 198 -6.72 11.76 -24.20
CA GLN A 198 -8.16 11.82 -24.50
C GLN A 198 -9.02 11.97 -23.25
N TRP A 199 -8.69 11.27 -22.17
CA TRP A 199 -9.45 11.36 -20.92
C TRP A 199 -9.43 12.78 -20.34
N ALA A 200 -8.30 13.49 -20.44
CA ALA A 200 -8.13 14.84 -19.93
C ALA A 200 -8.87 15.85 -20.82
N ILE A 201 -8.77 15.70 -22.14
CA ILE A 201 -9.49 16.53 -23.12
C ILE A 201 -11.01 16.42 -22.92
N LEU A 202 -11.53 15.19 -22.80
CA LEU A 202 -12.96 14.95 -22.53
C LEU A 202 -13.42 15.52 -21.19
N SER A 203 -12.52 15.55 -20.20
CA SER A 203 -12.80 16.12 -18.88
C SER A 203 -12.89 17.64 -18.93
N LEU A 204 -11.99 18.30 -19.67
CA LEU A 204 -12.03 19.76 -19.87
C LEU A 204 -13.27 20.19 -20.64
N HIS A 205 -13.61 19.49 -21.72
CA HIS A 205 -14.83 19.78 -22.47
C HIS A 205 -16.09 19.67 -21.61
N GLN A 206 -16.18 18.63 -20.77
CA GLN A 206 -17.29 18.51 -19.82
C GLN A 206 -17.28 19.63 -18.78
N LEU A 207 -16.09 20.01 -18.27
CA LEU A 207 -15.95 21.09 -17.30
C LEU A 207 -16.49 22.41 -17.87
N ASP A 208 -16.16 22.74 -19.12
CA ASP A 208 -16.62 23.97 -19.77
C ASP A 208 -18.13 23.97 -19.95
N GLN A 209 -18.73 22.86 -20.42
CA GLN A 209 -20.18 22.72 -20.56
C GLN A 209 -20.93 22.90 -19.24
N GLU A 210 -20.43 22.31 -18.15
CA GLU A 210 -21.07 22.40 -16.83
C GLU A 210 -20.95 23.80 -16.23
N ARG A 211 -19.83 24.49 -16.49
CA ARG A 211 -19.63 25.88 -16.08
C ARG A 211 -20.55 26.83 -16.85
N GLU A 212 -20.69 26.66 -18.16
CA GLU A 212 -21.62 27.45 -18.98
C GLU A 212 -23.07 27.27 -18.50
N LEU A 213 -23.47 26.03 -18.22
CA LEU A 213 -24.79 25.74 -17.68
C LEU A 213 -25.01 26.41 -16.31
N LEU A 214 -24.04 26.30 -15.39
CA LEU A 214 -24.15 26.94 -14.08
C LEU A 214 -24.22 28.47 -14.19
N ASN A 215 -23.45 29.08 -15.09
CA ASN A 215 -23.51 30.52 -15.35
C ASN A 215 -24.90 30.94 -15.86
N SER A 216 -25.52 30.15 -16.74
CA SER A 216 -26.86 30.47 -17.26
C SER A 216 -27.93 30.52 -16.15
N PHE A 217 -27.84 29.64 -15.15
CA PHE A 217 -28.73 29.65 -13.97
C PHE A 217 -28.46 30.81 -13.01
N PHE A 218 -27.22 31.31 -12.97
CA PHE A 218 -26.88 32.48 -12.17
C PHE A 218 -27.36 33.77 -12.82
N GLU A 219 -27.20 33.90 -14.15
CA GLU A 219 -27.70 35.05 -14.91
C GLU A 219 -29.22 35.16 -14.91
N SER A 220 -29.94 34.04 -14.81
CA SER A 220 -31.40 34.03 -14.63
C SER A 220 -31.87 34.34 -13.20
N GLU A 221 -30.95 34.65 -12.28
CA GLU A 221 -31.20 34.84 -10.84
C GLU A 221 -31.86 33.62 -10.13
N ASP A 222 -31.79 32.43 -10.73
CA ASP A 222 -32.41 31.22 -10.19
C ASP A 222 -31.68 30.70 -8.93
N ILE A 223 -30.41 31.09 -8.74
CA ILE A 223 -29.57 30.68 -7.61
C ILE A 223 -28.79 31.85 -7.00
N GLY A 224 -28.61 31.83 -5.67
CA GLY A 224 -27.80 32.83 -4.96
C GLY A 224 -26.28 32.60 -5.11
N LEU A 225 -25.49 33.66 -4.89
CA LEU A 225 -24.02 33.66 -5.03
C LEU A 225 -23.31 32.56 -4.20
N ASP A 226 -23.81 32.29 -2.99
CA ASP A 226 -23.24 31.26 -2.10
C ASP A 226 -23.43 29.84 -2.66
N LEU A 227 -24.57 29.57 -3.28
CA LEU A 227 -24.88 28.30 -3.93
C LEU A 227 -24.06 28.16 -5.22
N PHE A 228 -24.00 29.22 -6.03
CA PHE A 228 -23.19 29.27 -7.25
C PHE A 228 -21.71 28.95 -6.96
N THR A 229 -21.11 29.61 -5.97
CA THR A 229 -19.70 29.40 -5.61
C THR A 229 -19.44 27.96 -5.19
N LYS A 230 -20.32 27.36 -4.38
CA LYS A 230 -20.21 25.97 -3.95
C LYS A 230 -20.32 24.99 -5.12
N GLU A 231 -21.29 25.18 -6.00
CA GLU A 231 -21.47 24.32 -7.18
C GLU A 231 -20.27 24.44 -8.13
N GLN A 232 -19.73 25.64 -8.34
CA GLN A 232 -18.53 25.84 -9.13
C GLN A 232 -17.32 25.08 -8.57
N GLU A 233 -17.11 25.10 -7.24
CA GLU A 233 -16.07 24.29 -6.60
C GLU A 233 -16.28 22.77 -6.76
N GLN A 234 -17.53 22.30 -6.71
CA GLN A 234 -17.85 20.88 -6.93
C GLN A 234 -17.59 20.45 -8.37
N ILE A 235 -18.00 21.27 -9.35
CA ILE A 235 -17.74 21.09 -10.78
C ILE A 235 -16.24 21.00 -11.04
N ASP A 236 -15.46 21.93 -10.50
CA ASP A 236 -14.00 21.94 -10.61
C ASP A 236 -13.38 20.69 -9.98
N LYS A 237 -13.81 20.33 -8.76
CA LYS A 237 -13.30 19.13 -8.08
C LYS A 237 -13.58 17.85 -8.84
N ARG A 238 -14.70 17.78 -9.57
CA ARG A 238 -15.16 16.61 -10.32
C ARG A 238 -14.51 16.49 -11.69
N TYR A 239 -14.51 17.57 -12.48
CA TYR A 239 -14.16 17.50 -13.90
C TYR A 239 -12.77 18.03 -14.21
N ARG A 240 -12.12 18.81 -13.34
CA ARG A 240 -10.76 19.27 -13.60
C ARG A 240 -9.79 18.09 -13.66
N PRO A 241 -9.17 17.81 -14.82
CA PRO A 241 -8.31 16.66 -14.97
C PRO A 241 -7.06 16.80 -14.09
N ARG A 242 -6.77 15.78 -13.30
CA ARG A 242 -5.55 15.71 -12.50
C ARG A 242 -5.15 14.27 -12.23
N VAL A 243 -3.85 14.07 -12.09
CA VAL A 243 -3.27 12.81 -11.62
C VAL A 243 -2.72 13.05 -10.22
N GLN A 244 -3.22 12.32 -9.24
CA GLN A 244 -2.71 12.34 -7.88
C GLN A 244 -1.87 11.09 -7.64
N VAL A 245 -0.66 11.27 -7.12
CA VAL A 245 0.25 10.17 -6.78
C VAL A 245 0.16 9.90 -5.28
N GLU A 246 -0.30 8.72 -4.91
CA GLU A 246 -0.28 8.25 -3.52
C GLU A 246 0.85 7.22 -3.33
N VAL A 247 1.70 7.44 -2.33
CA VAL A 247 2.71 6.45 -1.91
C VAL A 247 2.08 5.49 -0.92
N VAL A 248 1.87 4.24 -1.35
CA VAL A 248 1.27 3.19 -0.53
C VAL A 248 2.28 2.69 0.50
N ASN A 249 3.47 2.30 0.06
CA ASN A 249 4.59 1.90 0.90
C ASN A 249 5.91 2.01 0.12
N GLY A 250 7.03 1.90 0.85
CA GLY A 250 8.33 1.77 0.22
C GLY A 250 9.34 1.09 1.13
N GLY A 251 10.42 0.57 0.58
CA GLY A 251 11.42 -0.12 1.37
C GLY A 251 12.77 -0.19 0.71
N LEU A 252 13.79 -0.46 1.53
CA LEU A 252 15.13 -0.77 1.09
C LEU A 252 15.33 -2.27 1.09
N PHE A 253 15.52 -2.83 -0.08
CA PHE A 253 15.74 -4.26 -0.28
C PHE A 253 17.19 -4.45 -0.70
N TYR A 254 17.94 -5.18 0.10
CA TYR A 254 19.31 -5.57 -0.21
C TYR A 254 19.26 -6.94 -0.87
N ILE A 255 19.60 -6.96 -2.15
CA ILE A 255 19.50 -8.15 -3.02
C ILE A 255 20.91 -8.51 -3.47
N SER A 256 21.28 -9.78 -3.43
CA SER A 256 22.59 -10.25 -3.88
C SER A 256 22.85 -9.81 -5.32
N GLN A 257 24.11 -9.55 -5.67
CA GLN A 257 24.47 -9.11 -7.03
C GLN A 257 23.96 -10.06 -8.11
N GLN A 258 24.04 -11.37 -7.88
CA GLN A 258 23.56 -12.38 -8.84
C GLN A 258 22.05 -12.30 -9.05
N THR A 259 21.26 -12.19 -7.98
CA THR A 259 19.80 -12.04 -8.10
C THR A 259 19.44 -10.68 -8.71
N SER A 260 20.17 -9.62 -8.34
CA SER A 260 19.99 -8.29 -8.89
C SER A 260 20.23 -8.24 -10.42
N GLN A 261 21.20 -8.97 -10.94
CA GLN A 261 21.45 -9.09 -12.37
C GLN A 261 20.30 -9.80 -13.09
N LYS A 262 19.82 -10.92 -12.55
CA LYS A 262 18.65 -11.64 -13.11
C LYS A 262 17.39 -10.76 -13.17
N ILE A 263 17.17 -9.94 -12.14
CA ILE A 263 16.03 -9.00 -12.10
C ILE A 263 16.13 -7.99 -13.26
N LEU A 264 17.34 -7.51 -13.57
CA LEU A 264 17.59 -6.57 -14.67
C LEU A 264 17.42 -7.25 -16.04
N GLU A 265 17.99 -8.44 -16.24
CA GLU A 265 17.94 -9.21 -17.50
C GLU A 265 16.52 -9.58 -17.94
N TYR A 266 15.61 -9.85 -17.00
CA TYR A 266 14.19 -10.10 -17.31
C TYR A 266 13.50 -8.91 -18.01
N THR A 267 14.14 -7.74 -18.05
CA THR A 267 13.64 -6.54 -18.75
C THR A 267 13.94 -6.56 -20.24
N GLU A 268 15.09 -7.11 -20.65
CA GLU A 268 15.53 -7.08 -22.04
C GLU A 268 14.72 -8.06 -22.90
N ASN A 269 14.42 -9.26 -22.38
CA ASN A 269 13.68 -10.27 -23.14
C ASN A 269 12.18 -9.93 -23.34
N THR A 270 11.58 -9.18 -22.42
CA THR A 270 10.16 -8.76 -22.54
C THR A 270 10.00 -7.53 -23.42
N ALA A 271 11.05 -6.73 -23.62
CA ALA A 271 11.06 -5.60 -24.56
C ALA A 271 11.24 -6.03 -26.02
N ILE A 272 11.80 -7.22 -26.27
CA ILE A 272 12.00 -7.79 -27.63
C ILE A 272 10.77 -8.59 -28.12
N SER A 273 9.80 -8.85 -27.23
CA SER A 273 8.62 -9.67 -27.51
C SER A 273 7.29 -8.91 -27.61
N ASN A 274 7.32 -7.58 -27.67
CA ASN A 274 6.17 -6.71 -27.96
C ASN A 274 6.41 -5.84 -29.20
#